data_AF-A0A7Y2P379-F1
#
_entry.id   AF-A0A7Y2P379-F1
#
_cell.length_a   1.000
_cell.length_b   1.000
_cell.length_c   1.000
_cell.angle_alpha   90.00
_cell.angle_beta   90.00
_cell.angle_gamma   90.00
#
_symmetry.space_group_name_H-M   'P 1'
#
loop_
_entity.id
_entity.type
_entity.pdbx_description
1 polymer ?
#
loop_
_entity_poly.entity_id
_entity_poly.type
_entity_poly.pdbx_seq_one_letter_code
_entity_poly.pdbx_strand_id
1 'polypeptide(L)' 'MAWNKVCPVRGNPVEDDTPTVEYNGNTYGFCCPGCDVKFANNPEKYSKNLSEDGSKFIGR' A
#
# COMPACT_ATOMS: atom_id res chain seq x y z
N MET A 1 4.86 -10.99 -4.24
CA MET A 1 4.10 -10.07 -5.11
C MET A 1 3.22 -9.21 -4.24
N ALA A 2 3.10 -7.92 -4.55
CA ALA A 2 2.15 -7.06 -3.86
C ALA A 2 0.71 -7.51 -4.17
N TRP A 3 -0.12 -7.57 -3.13
CA TRP A 3 -1.55 -7.85 -3.23
C TRP A 3 -2.30 -6.67 -3.84
N ASN A 4 -1.88 -5.44 -3.53
CA ASN A 4 -2.48 -4.22 -4.04
C ASN A 4 -1.86 -3.76 -5.37
N LYS A 5 -2.65 -3.04 -6.16
CA LYS A 5 -2.20 -2.42 -7.44
C LYS A 5 -1.84 -0.95 -7.30
N VAL A 6 -2.30 -0.29 -6.26
CA VAL A 6 -2.05 1.14 -6.01
C VAL A 6 -1.55 1.35 -4.58
N CYS A 7 -0.66 2.32 -4.43
CA CYS A 7 0.00 2.66 -3.19
C CYS A 7 -1.03 3.17 -2.16
N PRO A 8 -1.15 2.54 -0.98
CA PRO A 8 -2.10 2.94 0.06
C PRO A 8 -1.79 4.32 0.67
N VAL A 9 -0.59 4.87 0.43
CA VAL A 9 -0.14 6.16 0.97
C VAL A 9 -0.44 7.32 0.02
N ARG A 10 -0.28 7.12 -1.30
CA ARG A 10 -0.37 8.18 -2.31
C ARG A 10 -1.38 7.93 -3.43
N GLY A 11 -1.88 6.71 -3.59
CA GLY A 11 -2.83 6.34 -4.65
C GLY A 11 -2.24 6.09 -6.04
N ASN A 12 -0.93 6.28 -6.22
CA ASN A 12 -0.23 5.98 -7.47
C ASN A 12 -0.05 4.46 -7.67
N PRO A 13 0.16 3.96 -8.90
CA PRO A 13 0.47 2.56 -9.16
C PRO A 13 1.66 2.04 -8.33
N VAL A 14 1.59 0.79 -7.90
CA VAL A 14 2.71 0.10 -7.24
C VAL A 14 3.84 -0.13 -8.24
N GLU A 15 5.07 0.05 -7.78
CA GLU A 15 6.29 -0.20 -8.54
C GLU A 15 7.00 -1.45 -8.00
N ASP A 16 7.47 -2.33 -8.89
CA ASP A 16 8.11 -3.60 -8.53
C ASP A 16 9.47 -3.41 -7.81
N ASP A 17 10.16 -2.29 -8.05
CA ASP A 17 11.47 -1.98 -7.44
C ASP A 17 11.34 -1.24 -6.08
N THR A 18 10.21 -1.42 -5.39
CA THR A 18 9.98 -0.81 -4.07
C THR A 18 9.86 -1.87 -2.98
N PRO A 19 10.27 -1.56 -1.74
CA PRO A 19 10.07 -2.45 -0.61
C PRO A 19 8.59 -2.76 -0.42
N THR A 20 8.26 -3.93 0.11
CA THR A 20 6.89 -4.33 0.45
C THR A 20 6.74 -4.52 1.95
N VAL A 21 5.53 -4.32 2.49
CA VAL A 21 5.23 -4.55 3.91
C VAL A 21 4.10 -5.56 4.05
N GLU A 22 4.27 -6.58 4.88
CA GLU A 22 3.20 -7.51 5.22
C GLU A 22 2.35 -6.96 6.36
N TYR A 23 1.04 -6.92 6.16
CA TYR A 23 0.08 -6.49 7.17
C TYR A 23 -1.25 -7.23 7.02
N ASN A 24 -1.79 -7.73 8.12
CA ASN A 24 -3.07 -8.44 8.16
C ASN A 24 -3.19 -9.59 7.12
N GLY A 25 -2.09 -10.31 6.88
CA GLY A 25 -2.04 -11.42 5.91
C GLY A 25 -1.91 -11.01 4.44
N ASN A 26 -1.84 -9.71 4.14
CA ASN A 26 -1.65 -9.17 2.79
C ASN A 26 -0.28 -8.51 2.66
N THR A 27 0.37 -8.70 1.50
CA THR A 27 1.62 -8.01 1.16
C THR A 27 1.30 -6.69 0.45
N TYR A 28 1.61 -5.56 1.08
CA TYR A 28 1.41 -4.23 0.52
C TYR A 28 2.68 -3.76 -0.22
N GLY A 29 2.53 -3.41 -1.49
CA GLY A 29 3.53 -2.69 -2.29
C GLY A 29 3.26 -1.20 -2.36
N PHE A 30 4.26 -0.43 -2.79
CA PHE A 30 4.21 1.02 -2.81
C PHE A 30 4.67 1.60 -4.15
N CYS A 31 4.46 2.91 -4.33
CA CYS A 31 4.84 3.61 -5.56
C CYS A 31 6.21 4.31 -5.47
N CYS A 32 6.82 4.39 -4.28
CA CYS A 32 8.12 5.01 -4.10
C CYS A 32 8.75 4.59 -2.76
N PRO A 33 10.09 4.63 -2.64
CA PRO A 33 10.77 4.43 -1.37
C PRO A 33 10.29 5.46 -0.33
N GLY A 34 10.11 5.01 0.92
CA GLY A 34 9.60 5.79 2.04
C GLY A 34 8.08 5.70 2.24
N CYS A 35 7.32 5.19 1.27
CA CYS A 35 5.90 4.88 1.49
C CYS A 35 5.73 3.66 2.41
N ASP A 36 6.65 2.70 2.33
CA ASP A 36 6.79 1.57 3.26
C ASP A 36 6.94 2.04 4.71
N VAL A 37 7.80 3.04 4.95
CA VAL A 37 8.00 3.60 6.29
C VAL A 37 6.74 4.29 6.79
N LYS A 38 6.07 5.09 5.95
CA LYS A 38 4.80 5.75 6.31
C LYS A 38 3.72 4.71 6.63
N PHE A 39 3.60 3.69 5.78
CA PHE A 39 2.67 2.60 5.98
C PHE A 39 2.96 1.86 7.28
N ALA A 40 4.21 1.45 7.54
CA ALA A 40 4.61 0.76 8.77
C ALA A 40 4.34 1.56 10.04
N ASN A 41 4.41 2.90 9.99
CA ASN A 41 4.07 3.75 11.13
C ASN A 41 2.56 3.81 11.41
N ASN A 42 1.70 3.73 10.39
CA ASN A 42 0.24 3.81 10.57
C ASN A 42 -0.50 2.84 9.61
N PRO A 43 -0.27 1.52 9.71
CA PRO A 43 -0.70 0.57 8.69
C PRO A 43 -2.23 0.49 8.62
N GLU A 44 -2.93 0.57 9.76
CA GLU A 44 -4.39 0.59 9.81
C GLU A 44 -5.00 1.80 9.09
N LYS A 45 -4.37 2.97 9.17
CA LYS A 45 -4.85 4.19 8.50
C LYS A 45 -4.72 4.03 6.98
N TYR A 46 -3.58 3.55 6.52
CA TYR A 46 -3.28 3.46 5.10
C TYR A 46 -3.92 2.22 4.45
N SER A 47 -4.09 1.11 5.16
CA SER A 47 -4.79 -0.07 4.63
C SER A 47 -6.24 0.23 4.29
N LYS A 48 -6.89 1.15 5.03
CA LYS A 48 -8.26 1.63 4.77
C LYS A 48 -8.36 2.55 3.55
N ASN A 49 -7.25 3.02 3.00
CA ASN A 49 -7.24 3.82 1.78
C ASN A 49 -7.35 2.96 0.50
N LEU A 50 -7.38 1.63 0.63
CA LEU A 50 -7.55 0.73 -0.50
C LEU A 50 -8.93 0.07 -0.47
N SER A 51 -9.44 -0.25 -1.65
CA SER A 51 -10.62 -1.11 -1.80
C SER A 51 -10.38 -2.48 -1.18
N GLU A 52 -11.45 -3.21 -0.90
CA GLU A 52 -11.39 -4.54 -0.28
C GLU A 52 -10.52 -5.53 -1.07
N ASP A 53 -10.36 -5.31 -2.38
CA ASP A 53 -9.54 -6.08 -3.31
C ASP A 53 -8.14 -5.47 -3.59
N GLY A 54 -7.82 -4.31 -3.01
CA GLY A 54 -6.49 -3.68 -3.14
C GLY A 54 -6.21 -3.03 -4.50
N SER A 55 -7.16 -3.04 -5.45
CA SER A 55 -6.93 -2.51 -6.80
C SER A 55 -7.16 -1.01 -6.94
N LYS A 56 -7.91 -0.39 -6.02
CA LYS A 56 -8.30 1.03 -6.13
C LYS A 56 -7.99 1.79 -4.86
N PHE A 57 -7.56 3.04 -5.02
CA PHE A 57 -7.37 3.97 -3.92
C PHE A 57 -8.72 4.63 -3.62
N ILE A 58 -9.21 4.42 -2.40
CA ILE A 58 -10.47 4.96 -1.88
C ILE A 58 -10.24 5.97 -0.74
N GLY A 59 -8.98 6.22 -0.36
CA GLY A 59 -8.63 7.25 0.60
C GLY A 59 -9.12 8.62 0.13
N ARG A 60 -9.93 9.29 0.95
CA ARG A 60 -10.42 10.65 0.72
C ARG A 60 -9.44 11.68 1.24
#